data_AF-A0AAE9KI20-F1
#
_entry.id   AF-A0AAE9KI20-F1
#
_cell.length_a   1.000
_cell.length_b   1.000
_cell.length_c   1.000
_cell.angle_alpha   90.00
_cell.angle_beta   90.00
_cell.angle_gamma   90.00
#
_symmetry.space_group_name_H-M   'P 1'
#
loop_
_entity.id
_entity.type
_entity.pdbx_description
1 polymer ?
#
loop_
_entity_poly.entity_id
_entity_poly.type
_entity_poly.pdbx_seq_one_letter_code
_entity_poly.pdbx_strand_id
1 'polypeptide(L)' 'MKKIVLIAIAAASFLAGCNTIAGAGEDVSAAGSAVTRSADKVQSDM' A
#
# COMPACT_ATOMS: atom_id res chain seq x y z
N MET A 1 -33.06 -7.27 5.51
CA MET A 1 -31.92 -8.18 5.70
C MET A 1 -30.81 -7.98 4.65
N LYS A 2 -31.08 -8.04 3.34
CA LYS A 2 -30.07 -7.83 2.27
C LYS A 2 -29.24 -6.54 2.41
N LYS A 3 -29.87 -5.41 2.77
CA LYS A 3 -29.17 -4.12 2.95
C LYS A 3 -28.17 -4.14 4.12
N ILE A 4 -28.50 -4.84 5.21
CA ILE A 4 -27.64 -4.93 6.40
C ILE A 4 -26.41 -5.80 6.09
N VAL A 5 -26.60 -6.88 5.33
CA VAL A 5 -25.48 -7.73 4.88
C VAL A 5 -24.49 -6.94 4.01
N LEU A 6 -24.99 -6.10 3.09
CA LEU A 6 -24.12 -5.26 2.26
C LEU A 6 -23.34 -4.23 3.07
N ILE A 7 -23.98 -3.59 4.06
CA ILE A 7 -23.30 -2.64 4.96
C ILE A 7 -22.24 -3.35 5.79
N ALA A 8 -22.51 -4.56 6.29
CA ALA A 8 -21.55 -5.34 7.06
C ALA A 8 -20.31 -5.73 6.23
N ILE A 9 -20.50 -6.13 4.97
CA ILE A 9 -19.39 -6.46 4.06
C ILE A 9 -18.54 -5.22 3.76
N ALA A 10 -19.17 -4.07 3.50
CA ALA A 10 -18.46 -2.81 3.26
C ALA A 10 -17.68 -2.33 4.49
N ALA A 11 -18.24 -2.48 5.69
CA ALA A 11 -17.54 -2.15 6.93
C ALA A 11 -16.34 -3.09 7.18
N ALA A 12 -16.50 -4.39 6.89
CA ALA A 12 -15.43 -5.37 7.03
C ALA A 12 -14.28 -5.12 6.04
N SER A 13 -14.58 -4.77 4.78
CA SER A 13 -13.56 -4.44 3.79
C SER A 13 -12.85 -3.13 4.10
N PHE A 14 -13.54 -2.14 4.68
CA PHE A 14 -12.93 -0.90 5.13
C PHE A 14 -11.95 -1.13 6.30
N LEU A 15 -12.35 -1.92 7.31
CA LEU A 15 -11.47 -2.30 8.43
C LEU A 15 -10.28 -3.17 7.98
N ALA A 16 -10.51 -4.10 7.05
CA ALA A 16 -9.45 -4.89 6.45
C ALA A 16 -8.51 -4.01 5.62
N GLY A 17 -9.07 -3.04 4.88
CA GLY A 17 -8.34 -2.05 4.11
C GLY A 17 -7.39 -1.22 4.97
N CYS A 18 -7.80 -0.81 6.17
CA CYS A 18 -6.90 -0.11 7.11
C CYS A 18 -5.63 -0.91 7.44
N ASN A 19 -5.72 -2.25 7.55
CA ASN A 19 -4.56 -3.10 7.83
C ASN A 19 -3.79 -3.49 6.55
N THR A 20 -4.45 -3.66 5.40
CA THR A 20 -3.82 -4.00 4.12
C THR A 20 -3.07 -2.81 3.49
N ILE A 21 -3.58 -1.59 3.65
CA ILE A 21 -2.95 -0.37 3.12
C ILE A 21 -1.57 -0.14 3.76
N ALA A 22 -1.38 -0.52 5.02
CA ALA A 22 -0.09 -0.44 5.69
C ALA A 22 0.95 -1.36 5.06
N GLY A 23 0.60 -2.62 4.80
CA GLY A 23 1.49 -3.59 4.14
C GLY A 23 1.80 -3.19 2.69
N ALA A 24 0.77 -2.78 1.93
CA ALA A 24 0.98 -2.27 0.57
C ALA A 24 1.84 -0.99 0.56
N GLY A 25 1.71 -0.14 1.58
CA GLY A 25 2.56 1.05 1.76
C GLY A 25 4.02 0.70 2.01
N GLU A 26 4.29 -0.33 2.82
CA GLU A 26 5.65 -0.82 3.07
C GLU A 26 6.31 -1.35 1.79
N ASP A 27 5.58 -2.14 1.01
CA ASP A 27 6.06 -2.66 -0.28
C ASP A 27 6.38 -1.51 -1.27
N VAL A 28 5.50 -0.50 -1.35
CA VAL A 28 5.70 0.68 -2.20
C VAL A 28 6.91 1.50 -1.73
N SER A 29 7.08 1.71 -0.42
CA SER A 29 8.22 2.42 0.14
C SER A 29 9.54 1.68 -0.09
N ALA A 30 9.56 0.35 0.02
CA ALA A 30 10.74 -0.46 -0.26
C ALA A 30 11.14 -0.36 -1.75
N ALA A 31 10.17 -0.47 -2.65
CA ALA A 31 10.38 -0.31 -4.09
C ALA A 31 10.88 1.10 -4.43
N GLY A 32 10.24 2.14 -3.89
CA GLY A 32 10.65 3.52 -4.09
C GLY A 32 12.08 3.78 -3.61
N SER A 33 12.43 3.27 -2.42
CA SER A 33 13.79 3.40 -1.88
C SER A 33 14.85 2.71 -2.75
N ALA A 34 14.52 1.58 -3.38
CA ALA A 34 15.40 0.89 -4.32
C ALA A 34 15.62 1.70 -5.61
N VAL A 35 14.55 2.31 -6.15
CA VAL A 35 14.62 3.19 -7.31
C VAL A 35 15.47 4.44 -7.00
N THR A 36 15.21 5.12 -5.88
CA THR A 36 16.00 6.29 -5.45
C THR A 36 17.48 5.97 -5.33
N ARG A 37 17.84 4.86 -4.65
CA ARG A 37 19.25 4.43 -4.54
C ARG A 37 19.89 4.13 -5.89
N SER A 38 19.14 3.57 -6.83
CA SER A 38 19.64 3.28 -8.17
C SER A 38 19.88 4.58 -8.95
N ALA A 39 18.97 5.54 -8.83
CA ALA A 39 19.12 6.86 -9.43
C ALA A 39 20.31 7.64 -8.83
N ASP A 40 20.48 7.64 -7.50
CA ASP A 40 21.60 8.28 -6.83
C ASP A 40 22.95 7.68 -7.26
N LYS A 41 23.02 6.35 -7.44
CA LYS A 41 24.22 5.68 -7.96
C LYS A 41 24.58 6.16 -9.36
N VAL A 42 23.61 6.18 -10.27
CA VAL A 42 23.84 6.64 -11.65
C VAL A 42 24.22 8.12 -11.67
N GLN A 43 23.59 8.95 -10.84
CA GLN A 43 23.93 10.37 -10.71
C GLN A 43 25.36 10.58 -10.19
N SER A 44 25.81 9.76 -9.23
CA SER A 44 27.15 9.86 -8.67
C SER A 44 28.25 9.30 -9.59
N ASP A 45 27.89 8.43 -10.54
CA ASP A 45 28.82 7.83 -11.50
C ASP A 45 29.00 8.70 -12.78
N MET A 46 28.23 9.79 -12.88
CA MET A 46 28.34 10.84 -13.91
C MET A 46 29.29 11.97 -13.48
#